data_AF-H5TBV7-F1
#
_entry.id   AF-H5TBV7-F1
#
_cell.length_a   1.000
_cell.length_b   1.000
_cell.length_c   1.000
_cell.angle_alpha   90.00
_cell.angle_beta   90.00
_cell.angle_gamma   90.00
#
_symmetry.space_group_name_H-M   'P 1'
#
loop_
_entity.id
_entity.type
_entity.pdbx_description
1 polymer ?
#
loop_
_entity_poly.entity_id
_entity_poly.type
_entity_poly.pdbx_seq_one_letter_code
_entity_poly.pdbx_strand_id
1 'polypeptide(L)'
;MADKIIVPVSLRVLNKIAKHYLVTVISIVLFNVCSLFASIVLKDFNWLAASGGVTTIFGVLLTVSHSVPKNDEEVQYYVASIFPKSRDGIMSELPTARGVNLSIPEVSDDDEALMKNTAKKILKIESIGVTLTIIGTLLWAYSGFLTNFIYPVKCITSS
;
A
#
# COMPACT_ATOMS: atom_id res chain seq x y z
N MET A 1 -24.44 25.75 -2.41
CA MET A 1 -23.88 24.84 -3.43
C MET A 1 -22.84 24.00 -2.73
N ALA A 2 -22.99 22.67 -2.72
CA ALA A 2 -21.99 21.80 -2.12
C ALA A 2 -20.76 21.81 -3.04
N ASP A 3 -19.62 22.31 -2.55
CA ASP A 3 -18.35 22.25 -3.27
C ASP A 3 -18.03 20.78 -3.53
N LYS A 4 -18.01 20.41 -4.81
CA LYS A 4 -17.68 19.07 -5.25
C LYS A 4 -16.18 18.90 -5.05
N ILE A 5 -15.79 18.03 -4.11
CA ILE A 5 -14.39 17.72 -3.86
C ILE A 5 -13.83 17.07 -5.13
N ILE A 6 -12.91 17.74 -5.81
CA ILE A 6 -12.29 17.22 -7.03
C ILE A 6 -11.17 16.28 -6.62
N VAL A 7 -11.38 14.98 -6.79
CA VAL A 7 -10.35 13.98 -6.51
C VAL A 7 -9.19 14.13 -7.52
N PRO A 8 -7.95 14.36 -7.04
CA PRO A 8 -6.79 14.53 -7.91
C PRO A 8 -6.50 13.24 -8.71
N VAL A 9 -5.93 13.41 -9.90
CA VAL A 9 -5.69 12.30 -10.84
C VAL A 9 -4.77 11.22 -10.24
N SER A 10 -3.82 11.61 -9.39
CA SER A 10 -2.95 10.70 -8.64
C SER A 10 -3.76 9.68 -7.84
N LEU A 11 -4.85 10.11 -7.18
CA LEU A 11 -5.72 9.23 -6.39
C LEU A 11 -6.53 8.26 -7.24
N ARG A 12 -6.91 8.64 -8.47
CA ARG A 12 -7.59 7.71 -9.39
C ARG A 12 -6.64 6.61 -9.90
N VAL A 13 -5.38 6.96 -10.15
CA VAL A 13 -4.36 5.98 -10.56
C VAL A 13 -4.03 5.03 -9.40
N LEU A 14 -3.85 5.56 -8.18
CA LEU A 14 -3.69 4.77 -6.96
C LEU A 14 -4.88 3.82 -6.73
N ASN A 15 -6.12 4.29 -6.95
CA ASN A 15 -7.31 3.46 -6.81
C ASN A 15 -7.32 2.30 -7.83
N LYS A 16 -6.88 2.53 -9.06
CA LYS A 16 -6.75 1.48 -10.08
C LYS A 16 -5.72 0.41 -9.68
N ILE A 17 -4.61 0.82 -9.06
CA ILE A 17 -3.57 -0.08 -8.55
C ILE A 17 -4.08 -0.87 -7.34
N ALA A 18 -4.74 -0.20 -6.37
CA ALA A 18 -5.34 -0.86 -5.21
C ALA A 18 -6.41 -1.89 -5.58
N LYS A 19 -7.21 -1.61 -6.61
CA LYS A 19 -8.25 -2.54 -7.09
C LYS A 19 -7.68 -3.88 -7.55
N HIS A 20 -6.44 -3.88 -8.06
CA HIS A 20 -5.77 -5.07 -8.60
C HIS A 20 -4.51 -5.45 -7.79
N TYR A 21 -4.54 -5.26 -6.46
CA TYR A 21 -3.39 -5.49 -5.58
C TYR A 21 -2.75 -6.88 -5.77
N LEU A 22 -3.56 -7.93 -5.95
CA LEU A 22 -3.07 -9.30 -6.13
C LEU A 22 -2.25 -9.43 -7.43
N VAL A 23 -2.73 -8.83 -8.53
CA VAL A 23 -2.02 -8.81 -9.81
C VAL A 23 -0.72 -8.02 -9.68
N THR A 24 -0.73 -6.89 -8.97
CA THR A 24 0.46 -6.08 -8.71
C THR A 24 1.51 -6.88 -7.93
N VAL A 25 1.12 -7.57 -6.85
CA VAL A 25 2.02 -8.40 -6.04
C VAL A 25 2.61 -9.55 -6.88
N ILE A 26 1.78 -10.28 -7.65
CA ILE A 26 2.27 -11.35 -8.52
C ILE A 26 3.26 -10.81 -9.56
N SER A 27 2.95 -9.66 -10.19
CA SER A 27 3.81 -9.06 -11.19
C SER A 27 5.17 -8.66 -10.61
N ILE A 28 5.20 -8.13 -9.39
CA ILE A 28 6.44 -7.78 -8.68
C ILE A 28 7.26 -9.03 -8.35
N VAL A 29 6.63 -10.08 -7.84
CA VAL A 29 7.32 -11.35 -7.54
C VAL A 29 7.93 -11.92 -8.82
N LEU A 30 7.17 -11.98 -9.91
CA LEU A 30 7.64 -12.46 -11.21
C LEU A 30 8.82 -11.61 -11.72
N PHE A 31 8.70 -10.28 -11.63
CA PHE A 31 9.76 -9.36 -12.02
C PHE A 31 11.06 -9.60 -11.25
N ASN A 32 11.00 -9.76 -9.92
CA ASN A 32 12.19 -10.06 -9.12
C ASN A 32 12.81 -11.41 -9.47
N VAL A 33 12.01 -12.44 -9.78
CA VAL A 33 12.53 -13.74 -10.21
C VAL A 33 13.24 -13.62 -11.56
N CYS A 34 12.68 -12.88 -12.51
CA CYS A 34 13.33 -12.60 -13.79
C CYS A 34 14.64 -11.79 -13.61
N SER A 35 14.63 -10.77 -12.75
CA SER A 35 15.82 -9.97 -12.43
C SER A 35 16.91 -10.79 -11.72
N LEU A 36 16.53 -11.72 -10.85
CA LEU A 36 17.46 -12.67 -10.23
C LEU A 36 18.09 -13.58 -11.29
N PHE A 37 17.29 -14.14 -12.20
CA PHE A 37 17.80 -14.98 -13.28
C PHE A 37 18.78 -14.21 -14.19
N ALA A 38 18.42 -12.98 -14.58
CA ALA A 38 19.30 -12.11 -15.35
C ALA A 38 20.62 -11.81 -14.59
N SER A 39 20.54 -11.58 -13.28
CA SER A 39 21.71 -11.32 -12.43
C SER A 39 22.67 -12.51 -12.39
N ILE A 40 22.15 -13.74 -12.33
CA ILE A 40 22.96 -14.97 -12.34
C ILE A 40 23.67 -15.15 -13.70
N VAL A 41 22.97 -14.88 -14.81
CA VAL A 41 23.54 -15.01 -16.17
C VAL A 41 24.63 -13.95 -16.42
N LEU A 42 24.38 -12.71 -16.01
CA LEU A 42 25.30 -11.59 -16.21
C LEU A 42 26.41 -11.52 -15.16
N LYS A 43 26.36 -12.36 -14.11
CA LYS A 43 27.28 -12.36 -12.97
C LYS A 43 27.39 -11.00 -12.26
N ASP A 44 26.30 -10.24 -12.27
CA ASP A 44 26.18 -8.95 -11.60
C ASP A 44 24.78 -8.82 -10.98
N PHE A 45 24.73 -8.67 -9.66
CA PHE A 45 23.49 -8.48 -8.91
C PHE A 45 22.98 -7.04 -8.90
N ASN A 46 23.56 -6.14 -9.69
CA ASN A 46 22.99 -4.80 -9.91
C ASN A 46 21.56 -4.84 -10.45
N TRP A 47 21.22 -5.83 -11.29
CA TRP A 47 19.85 -6.01 -11.79
C TRP A 47 18.87 -6.42 -10.68
N LEU A 48 19.32 -7.26 -9.74
CA LEU A 48 18.56 -7.62 -8.55
C LEU A 48 18.43 -6.43 -7.58
N ALA A 49 19.47 -5.60 -7.46
CA ALA A 49 19.40 -4.38 -6.66
C ALA A 49 18.35 -3.42 -7.24
N ALA A 50 18.35 -3.20 -8.56
CA ALA A 50 17.38 -2.36 -9.24
C ALA A 50 15.95 -2.89 -9.08
N SER A 51 15.73 -4.21 -9.14
CA SER A 51 14.41 -4.79 -8.91
C SER A 51 13.94 -4.66 -7.46
N GLY A 52 14.86 -4.69 -6.49
CA GLY A 52 14.59 -4.38 -5.08
C GLY A 52 14.08 -2.94 -4.90
N GLY A 53 14.69 -1.96 -5.59
CA GLY A 53 14.25 -0.57 -5.56
C GLY A 53 12.83 -0.40 -6.11
N VAL A 54 12.53 -1.03 -7.25
CA VAL A 54 11.18 -1.05 -7.83
C VAL A 54 10.17 -1.68 -6.86
N THR A 55 10.52 -2.81 -6.25
CA THR A 55 9.69 -3.50 -5.25
C THR A 55 9.35 -2.60 -4.06
N THR A 56 10.32 -1.82 -3.61
CA THR A 56 10.15 -0.86 -2.50
C THR A 56 9.15 0.23 -2.86
N ILE A 57 9.30 0.85 -4.03
CA ILE A 57 8.41 1.91 -4.52
C ILE A 57 6.96 1.39 -4.63
N PHE A 58 6.78 0.19 -5.19
CA PHE A 58 5.46 -0.43 -5.28
C PHE A 58 4.90 -0.85 -3.91
N GLY A 59 5.73 -1.31 -2.97
CA GLY A 59 5.30 -1.61 -1.60
C GLY A 59 4.76 -0.37 -0.87
N VAL A 60 5.44 0.77 -1.02
CA VAL A 60 4.98 2.06 -0.50
C VAL A 60 3.69 2.49 -1.17
N LEU A 61 3.61 2.40 -2.50
CA LEU A 61 2.39 2.73 -3.26
C LEU A 61 1.20 1.87 -2.81
N LEU A 62 1.38 0.57 -2.60
CA LEU A 62 0.31 -0.32 -2.12
C LEU A 62 -0.18 0.06 -0.72
N THR A 63 0.75 0.42 0.17
CA THR A 63 0.44 0.87 1.52
C THR A 63 -0.38 2.17 1.47
N VAL A 64 0.10 3.19 0.76
CA VAL A 64 -0.59 4.48 0.62
C VAL A 64 -1.93 4.34 -0.09
N SER A 65 -2.03 3.52 -1.14
CA SER A 65 -3.28 3.34 -1.88
C SER A 65 -4.40 2.72 -1.04
N HIS A 66 -4.05 2.02 0.03
CA HIS A 66 -5.02 1.45 0.97
C HIS A 66 -5.35 2.39 2.13
N SER A 67 -4.41 3.23 2.55
CA SER A 67 -4.64 4.22 3.61
C SER A 67 -5.46 5.42 3.14
N VAL A 68 -5.48 5.75 1.84
CA VAL A 68 -6.24 6.92 1.35
C VAL A 68 -7.69 6.52 0.98
N PRO A 69 -8.71 7.24 1.49
CA PRO A 69 -10.11 7.03 1.11
C PRO A 69 -10.31 7.19 -0.40
N LYS A 70 -11.06 6.27 -1.01
CA LYS A 70 -11.13 6.05 -2.46
C LYS A 70 -12.34 6.72 -3.11
N ASN A 71 -13.37 7.01 -2.31
CA ASN A 71 -14.63 7.62 -2.75
C ASN A 71 -14.92 8.91 -1.99
N ASP A 72 -15.68 9.83 -2.61
CA ASP A 72 -16.06 11.11 -2.01
C ASP A 72 -16.81 10.92 -0.67
N GLU A 73 -17.60 9.85 -0.55
CA GLU A 73 -18.30 9.45 0.68
C GLU A 73 -17.34 8.96 1.77
N GLU A 74 -16.30 8.19 1.41
CA GLU A 74 -15.26 7.75 2.34
C GLU A 74 -14.38 8.92 2.78
N VAL A 75 -14.12 9.88 1.89
CA VAL A 75 -13.40 11.12 2.20
C VAL A 75 -14.20 11.95 3.20
N GLN A 76 -15.51 12.10 2.99
CA GLN A 76 -16.39 12.79 3.94
C GLN A 76 -16.45 12.09 5.29
N TYR A 77 -16.51 10.75 5.32
CA TYR A 77 -16.46 9.97 6.56
C TYR A 77 -15.12 10.11 7.29
N TYR A 78 -14.00 10.06 6.56
CA TYR A 78 -12.65 10.24 7.09
C TYR A 78 -12.42 11.66 7.64
N VAL A 79 -12.91 12.68 6.95
CA VAL A 79 -12.84 14.07 7.44
C VAL A 79 -13.74 14.26 8.67
N ALA A 80 -14.93 13.65 8.70
CA ALA A 80 -15.84 13.70 9.84
C ALA A 80 -15.29 12.94 11.07
N SER A 81 -14.47 11.90 10.88
CA SER A 81 -13.84 11.17 11.98
C SER A 81 -12.59 11.86 12.54
N ILE A 82 -11.82 12.57 11.71
CA ILE A 82 -10.63 13.33 12.14
C ILE A 82 -10.99 14.67 12.78
N PHE A 83 -12.03 15.33 12.27
CA PHE A 83 -12.57 16.55 12.84
C PHE A 83 -13.98 16.26 13.37
N PRO A 84 -14.11 15.51 14.49
CA PRO A 84 -15.40 15.40 15.13
C PRO A 84 -15.84 16.83 15.45
N LYS A 85 -17.02 17.22 14.97
CA LYS A 85 -17.67 18.46 15.40
C LYS A 85 -18.09 18.29 16.87
N SER A 86 -17.13 18.23 17.78
CA SER A 86 -17.36 18.27 19.22
C SER A 86 -17.06 19.69 19.71
N ARG A 87 -18.03 20.60 19.52
CA ARG A 87 -18.32 21.59 20.56
C ARG A 87 -19.56 21.10 21.27
N ASP A 88 -19.33 20.17 22.18
CA ASP A 88 -19.86 20.15 23.55
C ASP A 88 -19.64 18.75 24.12
N GLY A 89 -19.04 18.69 25.32
CA GLY A 89 -18.45 17.50 25.93
C GLY A 89 -19.46 16.46 26.45
N ILE A 90 -20.38 16.02 25.61
CA ILE A 90 -21.21 14.83 25.83
C ILE A 90 -21.12 13.98 24.57
N MET A 91 -20.65 12.74 24.75
CA MET A 91 -20.57 11.64 23.78
C MET A 91 -21.32 11.94 22.47
N SER A 92 -20.59 12.43 21.46
CA SER A 92 -21.22 12.81 20.19
C SER A 92 -21.60 11.55 19.43
N GLU A 93 -22.89 11.27 19.36
CA GLU A 93 -23.50 10.43 18.33
C GLU A 93 -22.93 10.81 16.96
N LEU A 94 -22.62 9.80 16.14
CA LEU A 94 -22.12 9.99 14.77
C LEU A 94 -23.06 10.95 14.01
N PRO A 95 -22.53 11.86 13.18
CA PRO A 95 -23.30 12.97 12.65
C PRO A 95 -24.41 12.48 11.71
N THR A 96 -25.65 12.51 12.20
CA THR A 96 -26.85 12.43 11.38
C THR A 96 -26.84 13.61 10.41
N ALA A 97 -26.52 13.34 9.14
CA ALA A 97 -26.68 14.31 8.07
C ALA A 97 -28.15 14.76 8.02
N ARG A 98 -28.36 16.08 8.10
CA ARG A 98 -29.67 16.74 8.03
C ARG A 98 -30.59 16.11 6.98
N GLY A 99 -31.71 15.56 7.44
CA GLY A 99 -32.93 15.41 6.65
C GLY A 99 -33.19 14.04 6.03
N VAL A 100 -32.35 13.04 6.27
CA VAL A 100 -32.70 11.65 5.91
C VAL A 100 -33.15 10.94 7.18
N ASN A 101 -34.43 10.53 7.22
CA ASN A 101 -34.93 9.55 8.17
C ASN A 101 -34.24 8.21 7.90
N LEU A 102 -32.95 8.10 8.22
CA LEU A 102 -32.36 6.80 8.50
C LEU A 102 -32.71 6.54 9.95
N SER A 103 -33.79 5.78 10.15
CA SER A 103 -33.87 4.85 11.27
C SER A 103 -32.47 4.28 11.46
N ILE A 104 -31.83 4.57 12.60
CA ILE A 104 -30.60 3.91 13.02
C ILE A 104 -30.89 2.42 12.83
N PRO A 105 -30.29 1.73 11.86
CA PRO A 105 -30.38 0.29 11.87
C PRO A 105 -29.72 -0.08 13.20
N GLU A 106 -30.45 -0.75 14.09
CA GLU A 106 -29.81 -1.54 15.14
C GLU A 106 -28.61 -2.20 14.47
N VAL A 107 -27.40 -1.87 14.93
CA VAL A 107 -26.18 -2.49 14.41
C VAL A 107 -26.35 -3.96 14.72
N SER A 108 -26.83 -4.70 13.73
CA SER A 108 -27.04 -6.13 13.84
C SER A 108 -25.66 -6.75 14.10
N ASP A 109 -25.59 -7.83 14.88
CA ASP A 109 -24.33 -8.56 15.10
C ASP A 109 -23.66 -8.93 13.75
N ASP A 110 -24.46 -9.03 12.68
CA ASP A 110 -24.04 -9.25 11.29
C ASP A 110 -23.26 -8.05 10.70
N ASP A 111 -23.67 -6.81 10.99
CA ASP A 111 -22.98 -5.59 10.54
C ASP A 111 -21.65 -5.40 11.28
N GLU A 112 -21.59 -5.70 12.58
CA GLU A 112 -20.35 -5.65 13.35
C GLU A 112 -19.33 -6.70 12.86
N ALA A 113 -19.80 -7.90 12.52
CA ALA A 113 -18.97 -8.94 11.91
C ALA A 113 -18.43 -8.52 10.53
N LEU A 114 -19.26 -7.86 9.72
CA LEU A 114 -18.87 -7.35 8.40
C LEU A 114 -17.83 -6.23 8.51
N MET A 115 -18.00 -5.31 9.46
CA MET A 115 -17.01 -4.27 9.76
C MET A 115 -15.68 -4.86 10.24
N LYS A 116 -15.70 -5.81 11.19
CA LYS A 116 -14.49 -6.50 11.69
C LYS A 116 -13.76 -7.24 10.57
N ASN A 117 -14.49 -7.92 9.69
CA ASN A 117 -13.91 -8.64 8.56
C ASN A 117 -13.28 -7.69 7.53
N THR A 118 -13.89 -6.52 7.31
CA THR A 118 -13.37 -5.50 6.40
C THR A 118 -12.11 -4.85 6.97
N ALA A 119 -12.11 -4.49 8.25
CA ALA A 119 -10.93 -3.97 8.95
C ALA A 119 -9.75 -4.96 8.93
N LYS A 120 -10.01 -6.25 9.19
CA LYS A 120 -8.99 -7.31 9.09
C LYS A 120 -8.39 -7.43 7.69
N LYS A 121 -9.22 -7.32 6.64
CA LYS A 121 -8.74 -7.36 5.24
C LYS A 121 -7.83 -6.16 4.94
N ILE A 122 -8.21 -4.96 5.38
CA ILE A 122 -7.43 -3.74 5.16
C ILE A 122 -6.07 -3.84 5.88
N LEU A 123 -6.07 -4.18 7.17
CA LEU A 123 -4.85 -4.35 7.97
C LEU A 123 -3.91 -5.40 7.35
N LYS A 124 -4.47 -6.51 6.84
CA LYS A 124 -3.67 -7.54 6.18
C LYS A 124 -2.98 -7.00 4.92
N ILE A 125 -3.68 -6.24 4.08
CA ILE A 125 -3.09 -5.69 2.85
C ILE A 125 -2.03 -4.63 3.16
N GLU A 126 -2.29 -3.77 4.15
CA GLU A 126 -1.32 -2.79 4.62
C GLU A 126 -0.04 -3.45 5.12
N SER A 127 -0.17 -4.50 5.95
CA SER A 127 0.97 -5.26 6.45
C SER A 127 1.79 -5.92 5.34
N ILE A 128 1.14 -6.34 4.24
CA ILE A 128 1.81 -6.91 3.07
C ILE A 128 2.61 -5.82 2.33
N GLY A 129 2.04 -4.62 2.14
CA GLY A 129 2.74 -3.49 1.53
C GLY A 129 3.99 -3.08 2.30
N VAL A 130 3.88 -3.00 3.63
CA VAL A 130 5.02 -2.73 4.52
C VAL A 130 6.07 -3.83 4.41
N THR A 131 5.66 -5.10 4.46
CA THR A 131 6.60 -6.24 4.34
C THR A 131 7.34 -6.22 3.00
N LEU A 132 6.64 -5.98 1.88
CA LEU A 132 7.25 -5.86 0.56
C LEU A 132 8.26 -4.71 0.51
N THR A 133 7.95 -3.59 1.16
CA THR A 133 8.85 -2.43 1.23
C THR A 133 10.15 -2.79 1.96
N ILE A 134 10.05 -3.48 3.10
CA ILE A 134 11.23 -3.92 3.87
C ILE A 134 12.09 -4.88 3.02
N ILE A 135 11.47 -5.90 2.42
CA ILE A 135 12.18 -6.88 1.59
C ILE A 135 12.83 -6.21 0.38
N GLY A 136 12.10 -5.34 -0.33
CA GLY A 136 12.61 -4.59 -1.46
C GLY A 136 13.81 -3.72 -1.09
N THR A 137 13.75 -3.07 0.07
CA THR A 137 14.84 -2.21 0.55
C THR A 137 16.08 -3.03 0.87
N LEU A 138 15.92 -4.19 1.51
CA LEU A 138 17.02 -5.11 1.79
C LEU A 138 17.65 -5.62 0.49
N LEU A 139 16.84 -6.04 -0.49
CA LEU A 139 17.35 -6.45 -1.80
C LEU A 139 18.08 -5.30 -2.48
N TRP A 140 17.55 -4.09 -2.45
CA TRP A 140 18.18 -2.94 -3.09
C TRP A 140 19.53 -2.59 -2.47
N ALA A 141 19.58 -2.51 -1.15
CA ALA A 141 20.78 -2.11 -0.42
C ALA A 141 21.87 -3.20 -0.45
N TYR A 142 21.49 -4.48 -0.34
CA TYR A 142 22.45 -5.55 -0.11
C TYR A 142 22.84 -6.35 -1.35
N SER A 143 22.03 -6.37 -2.42
CA SER A 143 22.32 -7.21 -3.59
C SER A 143 23.64 -6.83 -4.27
N GLY A 144 24.01 -5.55 -4.31
CA GLY A 144 25.31 -5.14 -4.87
C GLY A 144 26.52 -5.67 -4.08
N PHE A 145 26.39 -5.81 -2.75
CA PHE A 145 27.44 -6.43 -1.92
C PHE A 145 27.57 -7.93 -2.20
N LEU A 146 26.47 -8.61 -2.52
CA LEU A 146 26.49 -10.03 -2.91
C LEU A 146 27.30 -10.27 -4.19
N THR A 147 27.35 -9.31 -5.13
CA THR A 147 28.20 -9.42 -6.33
C THR A 147 29.66 -9.63 -5.96
N ASN A 148 30.20 -8.80 -5.08
CA ASN A 148 31.62 -8.89 -4.69
C ASN A 148 31.95 -10.16 -3.89
N PHE A 149 30.96 -10.72 -3.17
CA PHE A 149 31.16 -11.93 -2.37
C PHE A 149 31.07 -13.21 -3.21
N ILE A 150 30.10 -13.29 -4.13
CA ILE A 150 29.82 -14.51 -4.93
C ILE A 150 30.67 -14.55 -6.20
N TYR A 151 30.88 -13.40 -6.83
CA TYR A 151 31.72 -13.25 -8.00
C TYR A 151 32.90 -12.32 -7.66
N PRO A 152 33.83 -12.75 -6.80
CA PRO A 152 35.01 -11.95 -6.51
C PRO A 152 35.73 -11.70 -7.84
N VAL A 153 35.79 -10.43 -8.24
CA VAL A 153 36.61 -10.02 -9.36
C VAL A 153 38.03 -10.36 -8.94
N LYS A 154 38.62 -11.41 -9.54
CA LYS A 154 40.05 -11.66 -9.40
C LYS A 154 40.73 -10.45 -9.98
N CYS A 155 41.14 -9.50 -9.14
CA CYS A 155 42.14 -8.52 -9.50
C CYS A 155 43.34 -9.34 -9.97
N ILE A 156 43.51 -9.40 -11.29
CA ILE A 156 44.74 -9.85 -11.91
C ILE A 156 45.80 -8.92 -11.33
N THR A 157 46.60 -9.46 -10.42
CA THR A 157 47.86 -8.89 -10.00
C THR A 157 48.74 -8.79 -11.24
N SER A 158 48.62 -7.66 -11.94
CA SER A 158 49.59 -7.19 -12.91
C SER A 158 50.61 -6.38 -12.12
N SER A 159 51.60 -7.07 -11.54
CA SER A 159 53.03 -6.80 -11.71
C SER A 159 53.85 -7.50 -10.63
#